data_AF-A0AAU9S5Y5-F1
#
_entry.id   AF-A0AAU9S5Y5-F1
#
_cell.length_a   1.000
_cell.length_b   1.000
_cell.length_c   1.000
_cell.angle_alpha   90.00
_cell.angle_beta   90.00
_cell.angle_gamma   90.00
#
_symmetry.space_group_name_H-M   'P 1'
#
loop_
_entity.id
_entity.type
_entity.pdbx_description
1 polymer ?
#
loop_
_entity_poly.entity_id
_entity_poly.type
_entity_poly.pdbx_seq_one_letter_code
_entity_poly.pdbx_strand_id
1 'polypeptide(L)'
;MDTEMDQTHQVDVGNLLAFNPNHRFPSAPSSRDELVQECITEGTKLVQAIADALFNFPSTETIDGPFVQLPPPTTKLPREKHLPRPKPPTKWEEFALKKGIQKRKKDKIVYDEQTDQFKRRHGYDRVKDDNDIPIIEAKETDEPGEDPFAKRLDEKKKRVGKQEKNRLENLKTAAKAGALPSHVQLAATALPISGTKSQPKKIGKEELGDVAGLAATSTASGGKFDKKLPGEKPLKNLGKHHKYLPVVSMSKKKVKKAKKEGKVVIDEEKEQTSNVLGKILSKHSHEILNVGKAINMYNDKKEKKKSGRKSDKLKPRKDITKKKSANKA
;
A
#
# COMPACT_ATOMS: atom_id res chain seq x y z
N MET A 1 41.13 -24.94 -46.92
CA MET A 1 41.18 -23.48 -47.11
C MET A 1 40.47 -22.90 -45.93
N ASP A 2 41.24 -22.72 -44.87
CA ASP A 2 40.72 -22.31 -43.56
C ASP A 2 40.43 -20.82 -43.65
N THR A 3 39.14 -20.49 -43.64
CA THR A 3 38.66 -19.11 -43.65
C THR A 3 39.25 -18.39 -42.45
N GLU A 4 40.12 -17.42 -42.71
CA GLU A 4 40.53 -16.41 -41.74
C GLU A 4 39.24 -15.81 -41.16
N MET A 5 38.92 -16.23 -39.93
CA MET A 5 37.83 -15.72 -39.12
C MET A 5 38.24 -14.32 -38.67
N ASP A 6 38.20 -13.38 -39.60
CA ASP A 6 38.30 -11.97 -39.35
C ASP A 6 37.25 -11.61 -38.28
N GLN A 7 37.73 -11.33 -37.07
CA GLN A 7 36.97 -10.94 -35.88
C GLN A 7 36.32 -9.56 -36.06
N THR A 8 35.54 -9.40 -37.13
CA THR A 8 34.98 -8.12 -37.57
C THR A 8 33.65 -7.82 -36.89
N HIS A 9 32.94 -8.85 -36.43
CA HIS A 9 31.57 -8.72 -35.91
C HIS A 9 31.44 -9.43 -34.56
N GLN A 10 30.86 -8.73 -33.57
CA GLN A 10 30.52 -9.31 -32.28
C GLN A 10 29.04 -9.69 -32.28
N VAL A 11 28.75 -10.95 -31.92
CA VAL A 11 27.39 -11.50 -31.92
C VAL A 11 26.97 -11.82 -30.48
N ASP A 12 25.87 -11.21 -30.02
CA ASP A 12 25.17 -11.56 -28.79
C ASP A 12 23.91 -12.37 -29.15
N VAL A 13 24.09 -13.68 -29.25
CA VAL A 13 23.03 -14.63 -29.63
C VAL A 13 21.84 -14.58 -28.66
N GLY A 14 22.09 -14.35 -27.36
CA GLY A 14 21.02 -14.31 -26.35
C GLY A 14 20.01 -13.17 -26.58
N ASN A 15 20.45 -12.08 -27.20
CA ASN A 15 19.59 -10.96 -27.61
C ASN A 15 19.38 -10.90 -29.14
N LEU A 16 19.80 -11.93 -29.88
CA LEU A 16 19.76 -11.99 -31.35
C LEU A 16 20.34 -10.73 -32.02
N LEU A 17 21.45 -10.25 -31.46
CA LEU A 17 22.04 -8.97 -31.82
C LEU A 17 23.45 -9.20 -32.37
N ALA A 18 23.80 -8.52 -33.45
CA ALA A 18 25.17 -8.45 -33.96
C ALA A 18 25.57 -7.00 -34.19
N PHE A 19 26.84 -6.71 -33.96
CA PHE A 19 27.39 -5.37 -34.12
C PHE A 19 28.79 -5.42 -34.74
N ASN A 20 29.04 -4.49 -35.66
CA ASN A 20 30.35 -4.23 -36.22
C ASN A 20 30.93 -2.97 -35.55
N PRO A 21 31.85 -3.09 -34.56
CA PRO A 21 32.47 -1.92 -33.93
C PRO A 21 33.45 -1.18 -34.87
N ASN A 22 33.91 -1.85 -35.93
CA ASN A 22 34.94 -1.34 -36.84
C ASN A 22 34.36 -0.66 -38.09
N HIS A 23 33.06 -0.81 -38.35
CA HIS A 23 32.42 -0.18 -39.49
C HIS A 23 32.42 1.35 -39.36
N ARG A 24 33.07 2.02 -40.32
CA ARG A 24 33.12 3.48 -40.43
C ARG A 24 32.93 3.86 -41.89
N PHE A 25 32.16 4.92 -42.13
CA PHE A 25 32.02 5.47 -43.46
C PHE A 25 33.34 6.14 -43.87
N PRO A 26 33.98 5.73 -44.98
CA PRO A 26 35.26 6.29 -45.42
C PRO A 26 35.14 7.74 -45.90
N SER A 27 33.97 8.15 -46.39
CA SER A 27 33.65 9.52 -46.80
C SER A 27 32.23 9.89 -46.39
N ALA A 28 31.92 11.19 -46.34
CA ALA A 28 30.54 11.64 -46.19
C ALA A 28 29.73 11.14 -47.41
N PRO A 29 28.58 10.47 -47.22
CA PRO A 29 27.78 9.95 -48.31
C PRO A 29 27.28 11.11 -49.18
N SER A 30 27.50 11.00 -50.50
CA SER A 30 27.13 12.03 -51.47
C SER A 30 25.61 12.08 -51.68
N SER A 31 24.95 10.93 -51.61
CA SER A 31 23.50 10.79 -51.73
C SER A 31 22.93 9.93 -50.59
N ARG A 32 21.66 10.19 -50.25
CA ARG A 32 20.95 9.39 -49.24
C ARG A 32 20.79 7.93 -49.67
N ASP A 33 20.66 7.69 -50.97
CA ASP A 33 20.39 6.36 -51.50
C ASP A 33 21.62 5.45 -51.41
N GLU A 34 22.82 5.99 -51.67
CA GLU A 34 24.09 5.28 -51.45
C GLU A 34 24.26 4.86 -49.99
N LEU A 35 23.97 5.77 -49.05
CA LEU A 35 24.04 5.47 -47.62
C LEU A 35 23.09 4.34 -47.21
N VAL A 36 21.87 4.34 -47.76
CA VAL A 36 20.88 3.30 -47.48
C VAL A 36 21.36 1.96 -48.04
N GLN A 37 21.89 1.94 -49.26
CA GLN A 37 22.43 0.72 -49.85
C GLN A 37 23.58 0.15 -49.03
N GLU A 38 24.55 0.97 -48.62
CA GLU A 38 25.66 0.54 -47.77
C GLU A 38 25.17 -0.01 -46.42
N CYS A 39 24.25 0.69 -45.75
CA CYS A 39 23.61 0.22 -44.52
C CYS A 39 22.90 -1.13 -44.70
N ILE A 40 22.21 -1.34 -45.83
CA ILE A 40 21.56 -2.61 -46.14
C ILE A 40 22.62 -3.70 -46.33
N THR A 41 23.69 -3.43 -47.08
CA THR A 41 24.75 -4.42 -47.32
C THR A 41 25.50 -4.84 -46.05
N GLU A 42 25.72 -3.91 -45.11
CA GLU A 42 26.30 -4.25 -43.81
C GLU A 42 25.27 -4.94 -42.90
N GLY A 43 24.01 -4.50 -42.95
CA GLY A 43 22.90 -5.15 -42.26
C GLY A 43 22.74 -6.62 -42.67
N THR A 44 22.84 -6.93 -43.96
CA THR A 44 22.74 -8.32 -44.46
C THR A 44 23.92 -9.16 -43.99
N LYS A 45 25.15 -8.62 -43.97
CA LYS A 45 26.32 -9.33 -43.39
C LYS A 45 26.13 -9.66 -41.91
N LEU A 46 25.62 -8.71 -41.11
CA LEU A 46 25.35 -8.91 -39.69
C LEU A 46 24.25 -9.94 -39.44
N VAL A 47 23.16 -9.90 -40.21
CA VAL A 47 22.07 -10.88 -40.11
C VAL A 47 22.55 -12.26 -40.51
N GLN A 48 23.39 -12.37 -41.54
CA GLN A 48 23.99 -13.65 -41.94
C GLN A 48 24.83 -14.23 -40.80
N ALA A 49 25.68 -13.43 -40.15
CA ALA A 49 26.47 -13.89 -38.99
C ALA A 49 25.60 -14.36 -37.81
N ILE A 50 24.45 -13.72 -37.57
CA ILE A 50 23.48 -14.18 -36.57
C ILE A 50 22.87 -15.52 -36.99
N ALA A 51 22.44 -15.65 -38.25
CA ALA A 51 21.84 -16.86 -38.77
C ALA A 51 22.82 -18.04 -38.70
N ASP A 52 24.06 -17.85 -39.13
CA ASP A 52 25.11 -18.87 -39.08
C ASP A 52 25.36 -19.33 -37.64
N ALA A 53 25.42 -18.39 -36.69
CA ALA A 53 25.55 -18.74 -35.27
C ALA A 53 24.31 -19.51 -34.75
N LEU A 54 23.10 -19.07 -35.09
CA LEU A 54 21.85 -19.69 -34.63
C LEU A 54 21.65 -21.11 -35.15
N PHE A 55 21.88 -21.33 -36.44
CA PHE A 55 21.67 -22.65 -37.07
C PHE A 55 22.75 -23.67 -36.69
N ASN A 56 23.88 -23.22 -36.14
CA ASN A 56 24.89 -24.10 -35.57
C ASN A 56 24.56 -24.63 -34.16
N PHE A 57 23.53 -24.10 -33.47
CA PHE A 57 23.13 -24.62 -32.17
C PHE A 57 22.37 -25.95 -32.28
N PRO A 58 22.49 -26.84 -31.28
CA PRO A 58 21.75 -28.09 -31.26
C PRO A 58 20.24 -27.80 -31.16
N SER A 59 19.49 -28.30 -32.14
CA SER A 59 18.04 -28.23 -32.13
C SER A 59 17.43 -29.43 -31.41
N THR A 60 16.43 -29.18 -30.56
CA THR A 60 15.62 -30.18 -29.89
C THR A 60 14.24 -30.25 -30.53
N GLU A 61 13.91 -31.38 -31.14
CA GLU A 61 12.59 -31.61 -31.71
C GLU A 61 11.54 -31.75 -30.60
N THR A 62 10.51 -30.92 -30.66
CA THR A 62 9.33 -30.98 -29.77
C THR A 62 8.08 -31.13 -30.63
N ILE A 63 6.93 -31.47 -30.03
CA ILE A 63 5.64 -31.64 -30.73
C ILE A 63 5.27 -30.40 -31.59
N ASP A 64 5.65 -29.20 -31.12
CA ASP A 64 5.38 -27.93 -31.79
C ASP A 64 6.46 -27.53 -32.82
N GLY A 65 7.52 -28.32 -32.98
CA GLY A 65 8.63 -28.08 -33.91
C GLY A 65 10.03 -28.06 -33.27
N PRO A 66 11.07 -27.77 -34.06
CA PRO A 66 12.45 -27.66 -33.60
C PRO A 66 12.64 -26.43 -32.71
N PHE A 67 13.05 -26.65 -31.46
CA PHE A 67 13.45 -25.58 -30.53
C PHE A 67 14.98 -25.48 -30.42
N VAL A 68 15.48 -24.29 -30.14
CA VAL A 68 16.91 -24.04 -29.88
C VAL A 68 17.04 -23.35 -28.52
N GLN A 69 17.90 -23.88 -27.65
CA GLN A 69 18.19 -23.29 -26.34
C GLN A 69 19.28 -22.22 -26.50
N LEU A 70 18.88 -20.94 -26.42
CA LEU A 70 19.82 -19.83 -26.55
C LEU A 70 20.60 -19.59 -25.23
N PRO A 71 21.86 -19.16 -25.31
CA PRO A 71 22.62 -18.75 -24.12
C PRO A 71 22.02 -17.48 -23.47
N PRO A 72 22.33 -17.22 -22.20
CA PRO A 72 21.92 -15.97 -21.56
C PRO A 72 22.55 -14.76 -22.28
N PRO A 73 21.85 -13.60 -22.32
CA PRO A 73 22.33 -12.43 -23.04
C PRO A 73 23.60 -11.84 -22.42
N THR A 74 24.55 -11.48 -23.28
CA THR A 74 25.85 -10.94 -22.86
C THR A 74 25.76 -9.44 -22.56
N THR A 75 24.94 -8.72 -23.33
CA THR A 75 24.75 -7.27 -23.15
C THR A 75 23.99 -6.96 -21.85
N LYS A 76 24.68 -6.32 -20.91
CA LYS A 76 24.13 -5.94 -19.60
C LYS A 76 23.21 -4.73 -19.75
N LEU A 77 21.90 -4.98 -19.71
CA LEU A 77 20.90 -3.91 -19.69
C LEU A 77 20.59 -3.46 -18.25
N PRO A 78 20.34 -2.16 -18.02
CA PRO A 78 19.90 -1.69 -16.72
C PRO A 78 18.52 -2.25 -16.39
N ARG A 79 18.32 -2.63 -15.12
CA ARG A 79 17.00 -3.10 -14.65
C ARG A 79 16.02 -1.93 -14.59
N GLU A 80 14.76 -2.19 -14.94
CA GLU A 80 13.66 -1.25 -14.74
C GLU A 80 13.46 -0.92 -13.25
N LYS A 81 13.62 -1.93 -12.38
CA LYS A 81 13.39 -1.82 -10.93
C LYS A 81 14.60 -2.27 -10.14
N HIS A 82 14.82 -1.58 -9.02
CA HIS A 82 15.81 -1.97 -8.02
C HIS A 82 15.59 -3.41 -7.56
N LEU A 83 16.67 -4.05 -7.10
CA LEU A 83 16.57 -5.38 -6.52
C LEU A 83 15.62 -5.35 -5.31
N PRO A 84 14.76 -6.36 -5.13
CA PRO A 84 13.88 -6.42 -3.98
C PRO A 84 14.72 -6.38 -2.71
N ARG A 85 14.53 -5.33 -1.91
CA ARG A 85 15.29 -5.18 -0.65
C ARG A 85 14.89 -6.30 0.31
N PRO A 86 15.85 -6.91 1.04
CA PRO A 86 15.53 -7.90 2.05
C PRO A 86 14.60 -7.26 3.08
N LYS A 87 13.58 -8.01 3.50
CA LYS A 87 12.63 -7.52 4.50
C LYS A 87 13.37 -7.35 5.84
N PRO A 88 13.25 -6.21 6.52
CA PRO A 88 13.80 -6.07 7.85
C PRO A 88 13.13 -7.08 8.79
N PRO A 89 13.86 -7.65 9.76
CA PRO A 89 13.31 -8.61 10.71
C PRO A 89 12.19 -7.96 11.53
N THR A 90 11.16 -8.73 11.83
CA THR A 90 10.09 -8.30 12.74
C THR A 90 10.56 -8.35 14.19
N LYS A 91 9.92 -7.59 15.09
CA LYS A 91 10.21 -7.63 16.53
C LYS A 91 10.22 -9.06 17.11
N TRP A 92 9.33 -9.93 16.62
CA TRP A 92 9.29 -11.34 17.04
C TRP A 92 10.46 -12.15 16.51
N GLU A 93 10.90 -11.92 15.27
CA GLU A 93 12.06 -12.60 14.70
C GLU A 93 13.35 -12.14 15.39
N GLU A 94 13.48 -10.85 15.72
CA GLU A 94 14.58 -10.34 16.55
C GLU A 94 14.59 -11.01 17.93
N PHE A 95 13.42 -11.14 18.57
CA PHE A 95 13.28 -11.82 19.86
C PHE A 95 13.61 -13.31 19.74
N ALA A 96 13.09 -13.99 18.72
CA ALA A 96 13.32 -15.41 18.48
C ALA A 96 14.80 -15.69 18.23
N LEU A 97 15.48 -14.85 17.44
CA LEU A 97 16.92 -14.94 17.20
C LEU A 97 17.70 -14.74 18.50
N LYS A 98 17.39 -13.71 19.29
CA LYS A 98 18.03 -13.45 20.61
C LYS A 98 17.83 -14.60 21.61
N LYS A 99 16.69 -15.28 21.54
CA LYS A 99 16.36 -16.42 22.41
C LYS A 99 16.75 -17.79 21.83
N GLY A 100 17.29 -17.84 20.62
CA GLY A 100 17.59 -19.10 19.94
C GLY A 100 16.35 -19.95 19.61
N ILE A 101 15.17 -19.33 19.52
CA ILE A 101 13.93 -20.03 19.19
C ILE A 101 13.92 -20.35 17.70
N GLN A 102 14.08 -21.63 17.38
CA GLN A 102 14.03 -22.10 16.00
C GLN A 102 12.59 -22.32 15.53
N LYS A 103 12.29 -21.88 14.30
CA LYS A 103 10.99 -22.09 13.66
C LYS A 103 10.87 -23.56 13.21
N ARG A 104 9.96 -24.32 13.83
CA ARG A 104 9.64 -25.70 13.43
C ARG A 104 8.36 -25.75 12.61
N LYS A 105 8.29 -26.68 11.65
CA LYS A 105 7.06 -26.99 10.91
C LYS A 105 6.06 -27.63 11.88
N LYS A 106 4.80 -27.18 11.82
CA LYS A 106 3.69 -27.77 12.59
C LYS A 106 2.77 -28.50 11.64
N ASP A 107 2.26 -29.67 12.06
CA ASP A 107 1.33 -30.43 11.25
C ASP A 107 -0.04 -29.75 11.16
N LYS A 108 -0.65 -29.91 9.98
CA LYS A 108 -1.97 -29.33 9.66
C LYS A 108 -3.10 -30.10 10.35
N ILE A 109 -2.89 -31.38 10.61
CA ILE A 109 -3.83 -32.30 11.23
C ILE A 109 -3.28 -32.65 12.62
N VAL A 110 -4.14 -32.64 13.62
CA VAL A 110 -3.82 -32.89 15.02
C VAL A 110 -4.88 -33.84 15.56
N TYR A 111 -4.44 -34.84 16.31
CA TYR A 111 -5.34 -35.78 16.97
C TYR A 111 -6.11 -35.07 18.09
N ASP A 112 -7.42 -35.24 18.11
CA ASP A 112 -8.32 -34.70 19.13
C ASP A 112 -8.74 -35.81 20.08
N GLU A 113 -8.26 -35.75 21.32
CA GLU A 113 -8.50 -36.78 22.36
C GLU A 113 -9.98 -36.86 22.78
N GLN A 114 -10.80 -35.85 22.52
CA GLN A 114 -12.22 -35.88 22.88
C GLN A 114 -13.07 -36.65 21.88
N THR A 115 -12.65 -36.68 20.62
CA THR A 115 -13.40 -37.30 19.51
C THR A 115 -12.67 -38.49 18.90
N ASP A 116 -11.47 -38.81 19.40
CA ASP A 116 -10.53 -39.81 18.88
C ASP A 116 -10.29 -39.71 17.37
N GLN A 117 -10.36 -38.48 16.83
CA GLN A 117 -10.28 -38.20 15.41
C GLN A 117 -9.15 -37.24 15.07
N PHE A 118 -8.59 -37.42 13.88
CA PHE A 118 -7.60 -36.51 13.30
C PHE A 118 -8.28 -35.29 12.68
N LYS A 119 -8.36 -34.21 13.46
CA LYS A 119 -8.98 -32.94 13.04
C LYS A 119 -7.95 -31.92 12.60
N ARG A 120 -8.42 -30.84 11.96
CA ARG A 120 -7.51 -29.77 11.50
C ARG A 120 -7.03 -28.93 12.68
N ARG A 121 -5.81 -28.38 12.61
CA ARG A 121 -5.31 -27.43 13.62
C ARG A 121 -6.04 -26.07 13.55
N HIS A 122 -6.52 -25.71 12.36
CA HIS A 122 -7.22 -24.46 12.09
C HIS A 122 -8.15 -24.62 10.88
N GLY A 123 -9.20 -23.81 10.80
CA GLY A 123 -10.19 -23.85 9.71
C GLY A 123 -11.47 -24.56 10.12
N TYR A 124 -12.15 -25.16 9.13
CA TYR A 124 -13.34 -25.97 9.33
C TYR A 124 -13.01 -27.27 10.08
N ASP A 125 -13.88 -27.64 11.03
CA ASP A 125 -13.76 -28.82 11.90
C ASP A 125 -12.37 -28.91 12.54
N ARG A 126 -12.00 -27.85 13.28
CA ARG A 126 -10.68 -27.77 13.91
C ARG A 126 -10.73 -28.33 15.32
N VAL A 127 -9.57 -28.81 15.78
CA VAL A 127 -9.39 -29.22 17.17
C VAL A 127 -9.74 -28.06 18.11
N LYS A 128 -10.52 -28.35 19.17
CA LYS A 128 -10.96 -27.40 20.20
C LYS A 128 -11.72 -26.20 19.61
N ASP A 129 -12.81 -26.48 18.91
CA ASP A 129 -13.69 -25.44 18.39
C ASP A 129 -14.53 -24.80 19.50
N ASP A 130 -14.46 -23.47 19.60
CA ASP A 130 -15.17 -22.71 20.65
C ASP A 130 -16.69 -22.80 20.51
N ASN A 131 -17.19 -23.11 19.31
CA ASN A 131 -18.63 -23.24 19.01
C ASN A 131 -19.20 -24.61 19.41
N ASP A 132 -18.35 -25.62 19.53
CA ASP A 132 -18.78 -27.00 19.85
C ASP A 132 -18.88 -27.22 21.36
N ILE A 133 -18.51 -26.23 22.18
CA ILE A 133 -18.56 -26.28 23.64
C ILE A 133 -19.97 -25.85 24.08
N PRO A 134 -20.85 -26.76 24.52
CA PRO A 134 -22.23 -26.42 24.86
C PRO A 134 -22.36 -25.77 26.24
N ILE A 135 -21.44 -26.09 27.16
CA ILE A 135 -21.50 -25.66 28.56
C ILE A 135 -20.11 -25.16 28.96
N ILE A 136 -20.06 -24.01 29.62
CA ILE A 136 -18.84 -23.44 30.19
C ILE A 136 -18.99 -23.45 31.70
N GLU A 137 -18.10 -24.17 32.39
CA GLU A 137 -18.01 -24.13 33.84
C GLU A 137 -17.65 -22.72 34.31
N ALA A 138 -18.47 -22.15 35.19
CA ALA A 138 -18.22 -20.85 35.79
C ALA A 138 -17.07 -20.94 36.79
N LYS A 139 -16.17 -19.95 36.76
CA LYS A 139 -15.13 -19.81 37.80
C LYS A 139 -15.66 -18.96 38.94
N GLU A 140 -15.12 -19.15 40.15
CA GLU A 140 -15.47 -18.36 41.34
C GLU A 140 -15.26 -16.84 41.15
N THR A 141 -14.46 -16.44 40.17
CA THR A 141 -14.19 -15.04 39.81
C THR A 141 -15.16 -14.44 38.80
N ASP A 142 -16.06 -15.22 38.21
CA ASP A 142 -16.96 -14.73 37.16
C ASP A 142 -18.16 -13.99 37.77
N GLU A 143 -18.36 -12.75 37.33
CA GLU A 143 -19.49 -11.93 37.77
C GLU A 143 -20.84 -12.54 37.33
N PRO A 144 -21.79 -12.74 38.27
CA PRO A 144 -23.12 -13.25 37.94
C PRO A 144 -23.86 -12.29 36.99
N GLY A 145 -24.26 -12.78 35.81
CA GLY A 145 -25.11 -12.05 34.87
C GLY A 145 -24.47 -11.72 33.52
N GLU A 146 -23.19 -12.01 33.32
CA GLU A 146 -22.53 -11.81 32.02
C GLU A 146 -22.35 -13.12 31.25
N ASP A 147 -22.68 -13.13 29.95
CA ASP A 147 -22.61 -14.31 29.10
C ASP A 147 -21.15 -14.73 28.83
N PRO A 148 -20.71 -15.93 29.27
CA PRO A 148 -19.35 -16.40 29.06
C PRO A 148 -18.98 -16.60 27.57
N PHE A 149 -19.96 -16.86 26.71
CA PHE A 149 -19.72 -17.00 25.26
C PHE A 149 -19.44 -15.64 24.62
N ALA A 150 -20.20 -14.60 24.98
CA ALA A 150 -19.95 -13.22 24.55
C ALA A 150 -18.55 -12.73 24.98
N LYS A 151 -18.14 -13.01 26.23
CA LYS A 151 -16.79 -12.70 26.72
C LYS A 151 -15.70 -13.31 25.84
N ARG A 152 -15.80 -14.61 25.53
CA ARG A 152 -14.81 -15.31 24.70
C ARG A 152 -14.74 -14.76 23.28
N LEU A 153 -15.87 -14.41 22.68
CA LEU A 153 -15.90 -13.77 21.36
C LEU A 153 -15.18 -12.43 21.39
N ASP A 154 -15.40 -11.61 22.41
CA ASP A 154 -14.76 -10.32 22.55
C ASP A 154 -13.26 -10.43 22.88
N GLU A 155 -12.85 -11.40 23.70
CA GLU A 155 -11.43 -11.74 23.90
C GLU A 155 -10.75 -12.18 22.60
N LYS A 156 -11.43 -12.99 21.78
CA LYS A 156 -10.92 -13.39 20.46
C LYS A 156 -10.75 -12.18 19.55
N LYS A 157 -11.74 -11.28 19.48
CA LYS A 157 -11.63 -10.01 18.72
C LYS A 157 -10.49 -9.15 19.26
N LYS A 158 -10.34 -9.00 20.57
CA LYS A 158 -9.25 -8.23 21.21
C LYS A 158 -7.88 -8.80 20.83
N ARG A 159 -7.72 -10.14 20.85
CA ARG A 159 -6.47 -10.82 20.45
C ARG A 159 -6.16 -10.63 18.97
N VAL A 160 -7.16 -10.77 18.09
CA VAL A 160 -7.00 -10.51 16.65
C VAL A 160 -6.63 -9.05 16.41
N GLY A 161 -7.33 -8.10 17.05
CA GLY A 161 -7.03 -6.68 16.95
C GLY A 161 -5.63 -6.34 17.46
N LYS A 162 -5.14 -6.99 18.53
CA LYS A 162 -3.75 -6.85 19.00
C LYS A 162 -2.75 -7.34 17.95
N GLN A 163 -3.03 -8.48 17.31
CA GLN A 163 -2.18 -9.01 16.24
C GLN A 163 -2.13 -8.08 15.02
N GLU A 164 -3.26 -7.51 14.62
CA GLU A 164 -3.33 -6.54 13.52
C GLU A 164 -2.57 -5.25 13.85
N LYS A 165 -2.73 -4.72 15.07
CA LYS A 165 -1.95 -3.56 15.55
C LYS A 165 -0.45 -3.84 15.49
N ASN A 166 0.00 -5.00 15.99
CA ASN A 166 1.40 -5.40 15.92
C ASN A 166 1.90 -5.54 14.48
N ARG A 167 1.08 -6.08 13.57
CA ARG A 167 1.40 -6.17 12.14
C ARG A 167 1.58 -4.78 11.54
N LEU A 168 0.68 -3.84 11.82
CA LEU A 168 0.76 -2.47 11.33
C LEU A 168 2.00 -1.74 11.88
N GLU A 169 2.35 -1.94 13.15
CA GLU A 169 3.60 -1.40 13.72
C GLU A 169 4.85 -1.98 13.05
N ASN A 170 4.89 -3.27 12.79
CA ASN A 170 6.00 -3.91 12.08
C ASN A 170 6.11 -3.41 10.63
N LEU A 171 4.98 -3.17 9.96
CA LEU A 171 4.99 -2.55 8.63
C LEU A 171 5.47 -1.09 8.66
N LYS A 172 5.06 -0.32 9.68
CA LYS A 172 5.53 1.07 9.88
C LYS A 172 7.04 1.14 10.15
N THR A 173 7.57 0.23 10.97
CA THR A 173 9.00 0.15 11.25
C THR A 173 9.79 -0.34 10.03
N ALA A 174 9.25 -1.31 9.30
CA ALA A 174 9.86 -1.77 8.04
C ALA A 174 9.92 -0.68 6.97
N ALA A 175 8.86 0.13 6.84
CA ALA A 175 8.84 1.26 5.93
C ALA A 175 9.88 2.34 6.31
N LYS A 176 10.10 2.56 7.61
CA LYS A 176 11.14 3.48 8.10
C LYS A 176 12.56 2.96 7.83
N ALA A 177 12.81 1.66 7.96
CA ALA A 177 14.13 1.07 7.72
C ALA A 177 14.59 1.20 6.26
N GLY A 178 13.65 1.25 5.30
CA GLY A 178 13.94 1.48 3.88
C GLY A 178 14.02 2.96 3.49
N ALA A 179 13.80 3.87 4.43
CA ALA A 179 13.81 5.31 4.22
C ALA A 179 15.06 5.91 4.89
N LEU A 180 15.66 6.94 4.30
CA LEU A 180 16.88 7.57 4.83
C LEU A 180 16.65 8.03 6.29
N PRO A 181 17.68 8.24 7.13
CA PRO A 181 17.49 8.80 8.47
C PRO A 181 16.67 10.11 8.42
N SER A 182 15.83 10.39 9.42
CA SER A 182 14.91 11.55 9.40
C SER A 182 15.60 12.89 9.11
N HIS A 183 16.81 13.09 9.66
CA HIS A 183 17.65 14.26 9.36
C HIS A 183 18.00 14.34 7.86
N VAL A 184 18.34 13.20 7.24
CA VAL A 184 18.77 13.12 5.83
C VAL A 184 17.57 13.19 4.90
N GLN A 185 16.42 12.64 5.29
CA GLN A 185 15.16 12.79 4.54
C GLN A 185 14.75 14.25 4.44
N LEU A 186 14.81 15.03 5.52
CA LEU A 186 14.44 16.44 5.49
C LEU A 186 15.33 17.23 4.53
N ALA A 187 16.64 16.98 4.56
CA ALA A 187 17.59 17.56 3.61
C ALA A 187 17.36 17.10 2.16
N ALA A 188 17.06 15.81 1.96
CA ALA A 188 16.81 15.22 0.65
C ALA A 188 15.42 15.56 0.08
N THR A 189 14.42 15.89 0.90
CA THR A 189 13.12 16.41 0.46
C THR A 189 13.17 17.90 0.12
N ALA A 190 14.18 18.63 0.60
CA ALA A 190 14.42 20.02 0.23
C ALA A 190 15.03 20.15 -1.18
N LEU A 191 15.61 19.07 -1.72
CA LEU A 191 16.13 19.01 -3.08
C LEU A 191 15.25 18.06 -3.92
N PRO A 192 14.73 18.48 -5.08
CA PRO A 192 14.02 17.55 -5.95
C PRO A 192 15.00 16.49 -6.47
N ILE A 193 14.90 15.26 -5.95
CA ILE A 193 15.58 14.11 -6.54
C ILE A 193 14.95 13.90 -7.92
N SER A 194 15.74 14.18 -8.96
CA SER A 194 15.39 13.95 -10.36
C SER A 194 14.89 12.51 -10.53
N GLY A 195 13.59 12.33 -10.81
CA GLY A 195 13.02 11.03 -11.20
C GLY A 195 11.70 10.62 -10.54
N THR A 196 11.33 11.12 -9.35
CA THR A 196 10.02 10.78 -8.75
C THR A 196 9.11 12.01 -8.69
N LYS A 197 8.05 12.02 -9.52
CA LYS A 197 7.00 13.06 -9.54
C LYS A 197 6.08 12.98 -8.30
N SER A 198 6.61 12.83 -7.09
CA SER A 198 5.82 13.13 -5.90
C SER A 198 5.79 14.66 -5.76
N GLN A 199 4.62 15.26 -5.94
CA GLN A 199 4.43 16.69 -5.72
C GLN A 199 4.97 17.05 -4.32
N PRO A 200 5.89 18.03 -4.19
CA PRO A 200 6.32 18.49 -2.88
C PRO A 200 5.06 18.95 -2.15
N LYS A 201 4.72 18.29 -1.04
CA LYS A 201 3.64 18.75 -0.19
C LYS A 201 4.01 20.17 0.22
N LYS A 202 3.19 21.15 -0.15
CA LYS A 202 3.36 22.54 0.28
C LYS A 202 3.31 22.52 1.80
N ILE A 203 4.47 22.64 2.43
CA ILE A 203 4.57 22.65 3.88
C ILE A 203 3.80 23.89 4.34
N GLY A 204 2.78 23.68 5.15
CA GLY A 204 1.93 24.77 5.63
C GLY A 204 2.75 25.75 6.47
N LYS A 205 2.39 27.04 6.47
CA LYS A 205 3.00 28.05 7.35
C LYS A 205 2.93 27.64 8.83
N GLU A 206 1.92 26.86 9.19
CA GLU A 206 1.72 26.31 10.54
C GLU A 206 2.73 25.19 10.84
N GLU A 207 2.91 24.23 9.93
CA GLU A 207 3.87 23.14 10.09
C GLU A 207 5.32 23.66 10.14
N LEU A 208 5.67 24.67 9.33
CA LEU A 208 6.95 25.38 9.41
C LEU A 208 7.13 26.08 10.76
N GLY A 209 6.07 26.68 11.30
CA GLY A 209 6.07 27.32 12.61
C GLY A 209 6.28 26.34 13.74
N ASP A 210 5.65 25.16 13.67
CA ASP A 210 5.77 24.11 14.69
C ASP A 210 7.16 23.45 14.66
N VAL A 211 7.74 23.22 13.47
CA VAL A 211 9.11 22.70 13.33
C VAL A 211 10.13 23.72 13.85
N ALA A 212 9.97 25.01 13.53
CA ALA A 212 10.82 26.06 14.07
C ALA A 212 10.72 26.16 15.61
N GLY A 213 9.50 26.02 16.15
CA GLY A 213 9.27 25.97 17.59
C GLY A 213 9.94 24.76 18.25
N LEU A 214 9.85 23.57 17.65
CA LEU A 214 10.47 22.35 18.15
C LEU A 214 12.00 22.42 18.08
N ALA A 215 12.56 22.97 17.00
CA ALA A 215 14.01 23.14 16.86
C ALA A 215 14.57 24.07 17.95
N ALA A 216 13.90 25.20 18.20
CA ALA A 216 14.30 26.16 19.22
C ALA A 216 14.24 25.59 20.65
N THR A 217 13.33 24.66 20.94
CA THR A 217 13.26 23.99 22.26
C THR A 217 14.18 22.79 22.38
N SER A 218 14.58 22.17 21.27
CA SER A 218 15.36 20.92 21.28
C SER A 218 16.82 21.10 21.68
N THR A 219 17.36 22.33 21.72
CA THR A 219 18.70 22.62 22.29
C THR A 219 18.77 22.39 23.81
N ALA A 220 17.65 22.09 24.46
CA ALA A 220 17.52 21.91 25.90
C ALA A 220 18.20 20.65 26.50
N SER A 221 18.93 19.84 25.72
CA SER A 221 19.47 18.55 26.21
C SER A 221 20.63 18.68 27.22
N GLY A 222 21.15 19.89 27.46
CA GLY A 222 22.26 20.13 28.40
C GLY A 222 22.08 21.30 29.38
N GLY A 223 20.88 21.85 29.53
CA GLY A 223 20.60 22.95 30.47
C GLY A 223 21.20 24.33 30.10
N LYS A 224 21.93 24.44 28.98
CA LYS A 224 22.34 25.72 28.39
C LYS A 224 21.46 26.00 27.18
N PHE A 225 20.62 27.02 27.28
CA PHE A 225 19.73 27.45 26.20
C PHE A 225 20.42 28.53 25.35
N ASP A 226 20.24 28.46 24.03
CA ASP A 226 20.64 29.54 23.14
C ASP A 226 19.83 30.81 23.45
N LYS A 227 20.51 31.96 23.38
CA LYS A 227 19.86 33.26 23.56
C LYS A 227 18.99 33.55 22.35
N LYS A 228 17.72 33.87 22.57
CA LYS A 228 16.78 34.28 21.51
C LYS A 228 17.27 35.56 20.84
N LEU A 229 17.34 35.56 19.51
CA LEU A 229 17.68 36.74 18.73
C LEU A 229 16.50 37.74 18.70
N PRO A 230 16.78 39.06 18.59
CA PRO A 230 15.71 40.06 18.49
C PRO A 230 14.88 39.83 17.22
N GLY A 231 13.56 39.71 17.39
CA GLY A 231 12.60 39.46 16.29
C GLY A 231 12.15 38.01 16.13
N GLU A 232 12.68 37.07 16.90
CA GLU A 232 12.18 35.70 16.94
C GLU A 232 10.75 35.65 17.49
N LYS A 233 9.86 34.98 16.76
CA LYS A 233 8.46 34.82 17.20
C LYS A 233 8.44 33.93 18.44
N PRO A 234 7.72 34.31 19.51
CA PRO A 234 7.57 33.45 20.66
C PRO A 234 6.90 32.14 20.22
N LEU A 235 7.29 31.02 20.84
CA LEU A 235 6.68 29.73 20.58
C LEU A 235 5.16 29.85 20.76
N LYS A 236 4.41 29.53 19.70
CA LYS A 236 2.98 29.27 19.84
C LYS A 236 2.85 27.93 20.57
N ASN A 237 2.09 27.94 21.67
CA ASN A 237 1.78 26.79 22.53
C ASN A 237 2.76 26.47 23.68
N LEU A 238 3.28 27.48 24.39
CA LEU A 238 4.07 27.30 25.62
C LEU A 238 3.28 26.81 26.86
N GLY A 239 2.15 26.14 26.66
CA GLY A 239 1.41 25.51 27.76
C GLY A 239 -0.08 25.70 27.63
N LYS A 240 -0.78 24.64 27.22
CA LYS A 240 -2.14 24.45 27.72
C LYS A 240 -1.99 23.95 29.15
N HIS A 241 -1.83 24.86 30.11
CA HIS A 241 -2.24 24.52 31.47
C HIS A 241 -3.72 24.16 31.36
N HIS A 242 -4.09 22.97 31.81
CA HIS A 242 -5.50 22.58 31.92
C HIS A 242 -6.17 23.64 32.79
N LYS A 243 -6.92 24.55 32.17
CA LYS A 243 -7.78 25.48 32.90
C LYS A 243 -8.96 24.63 33.40
N TYR A 244 -8.82 24.06 34.59
CA TYR A 244 -9.95 23.48 35.29
C TYR A 244 -11.00 24.59 35.45
N LEU A 245 -12.24 24.31 35.06
CA LEU A 245 -13.33 25.22 35.34
C LEU A 245 -13.54 25.28 36.85
N PRO A 246 -13.90 26.45 37.42
CA PRO A 246 -14.32 26.51 38.81
C PRO A 246 -15.55 25.61 39.00
N VAL A 247 -15.49 24.72 39.99
CA VAL A 247 -16.56 23.75 40.34
C VAL A 247 -17.86 24.44 40.80
N VAL A 248 -17.83 25.75 41.01
CA VAL A 248 -19.00 26.52 41.47
C VAL A 248 -19.81 26.99 40.28
N SER A 249 -21.05 26.50 40.20
CA SER A 249 -22.04 26.96 39.24
C SER A 249 -22.25 28.48 39.33
N MET A 250 -22.40 29.08 38.15
CA MET A 250 -22.52 30.53 37.90
C MET A 250 -23.12 31.35 39.05
N SER A 251 -22.43 32.43 39.44
CA SER A 251 -22.94 33.35 40.48
C SER A 251 -24.39 33.75 40.21
N LYS A 252 -25.23 33.77 41.25
CA LYS A 252 -26.69 34.06 41.19
C LYS A 252 -27.04 35.33 40.40
N LYS A 253 -26.10 36.29 40.31
CA LYS A 253 -26.21 37.54 39.57
C LYS A 253 -26.21 37.34 38.05
N LYS A 254 -25.40 36.41 37.51
CA LYS A 254 -25.37 36.08 36.07
C LYS A 254 -26.61 35.31 35.62
N VAL A 255 -27.09 34.37 36.43
CA VAL A 255 -28.30 33.58 36.14
C VAL A 255 -29.54 34.49 36.04
N LYS A 256 -29.69 35.46 36.95
CA LYS A 256 -30.78 36.44 36.90
C LYS A 256 -30.74 37.33 35.65
N LYS A 257 -29.54 37.71 35.17
CA LYS A 257 -29.38 38.52 33.97
C LYS A 257 -29.75 37.75 32.69
N ALA A 258 -29.25 36.52 32.55
CA ALA A 258 -29.56 35.67 31.38
C ALA A 258 -31.05 35.32 31.27
N LYS A 259 -31.71 35.08 32.41
CA LYS A 259 -33.16 34.82 32.45
C LYS A 259 -34.01 36.05 32.08
N LYS A 260 -33.51 37.25 32.35
CA LYS A 260 -34.16 38.52 31.96
C LYS A 260 -34.02 38.81 30.45
N GLU A 261 -32.97 38.29 29.83
CA GLU A 261 -32.67 38.43 28.39
C GLU A 261 -33.26 37.29 27.53
N GLY A 262 -34.08 36.39 28.11
CA GLY A 262 -34.75 35.31 27.38
C GLY A 262 -33.82 34.19 26.87
N LYS A 263 -32.53 34.19 27.27
CA LYS A 263 -31.57 33.16 26.86
C LYS A 263 -31.66 31.95 27.80
N VAL A 264 -31.77 30.76 27.21
CA VAL A 264 -31.72 29.48 27.93
C VAL A 264 -30.34 29.35 28.58
N VAL A 265 -30.32 29.18 29.90
CA VAL A 265 -29.07 28.98 30.66
C VAL A 265 -28.63 27.54 30.41
N ILE A 266 -27.68 27.36 29.49
CA ILE A 266 -27.05 26.08 29.21
C ILE A 266 -25.76 26.01 30.05
N ASP A 267 -25.55 24.89 30.74
CA ASP A 267 -24.34 24.66 31.52
C ASP A 267 -23.11 24.78 30.60
N GLU A 268 -22.19 25.69 30.92
CA GLU A 268 -20.99 25.95 30.10
C GLU A 268 -20.17 24.66 29.86
N GLU A 269 -20.23 23.70 30.79
CA GLU A 269 -19.64 22.37 30.66
C GLU A 269 -20.27 21.54 29.54
N LYS A 270 -21.60 21.61 29.36
CA LYS A 270 -22.32 20.90 28.30
C LYS A 270 -22.00 21.47 26.92
N GLU A 271 -21.80 22.78 26.82
CA GLU A 271 -21.34 23.42 25.57
C GLU A 271 -19.90 23.08 25.24
N GLN A 272 -19.02 22.99 26.24
CA GLN A 272 -17.63 22.62 26.00
C GLN A 272 -17.50 21.14 25.60
N THR A 273 -18.22 20.25 26.28
CA THR A 273 -18.26 18.82 25.95
C THR A 273 -18.87 18.57 24.56
N SER A 274 -19.94 19.27 24.19
CA SER A 274 -20.52 19.17 22.84
C SER A 274 -19.58 19.71 21.76
N ASN A 275 -18.86 20.80 22.02
CA ASN A 275 -17.85 21.34 21.10
C ASN A 275 -16.63 20.41 20.93
N VAL A 276 -16.22 19.71 22.00
CA VAL A 276 -15.16 18.69 21.93
C VAL A 276 -15.65 17.49 21.13
N LEU A 277 -16.87 17.01 21.38
CA LEU A 277 -17.51 15.94 20.61
C LEU A 277 -17.64 16.32 19.13
N GLY A 278 -18.06 17.54 18.81
CA GLY A 278 -18.13 18.05 17.44
C GLY A 278 -16.77 18.09 16.74
N LYS A 279 -15.70 18.50 17.43
CA LYS A 279 -14.33 18.46 16.89
C LYS A 279 -13.82 17.04 16.70
N ILE A 280 -14.17 16.10 17.57
CA ILE A 280 -13.82 14.69 17.43
C ILE A 280 -14.57 14.11 16.21
N LEU A 281 -15.88 14.31 16.12
CA LEU A 281 -16.69 13.83 15.00
C LEU A 281 -16.21 14.42 13.65
N SER A 282 -15.88 15.72 13.61
CA SER A 282 -15.34 16.38 12.41
C SER A 282 -13.96 15.86 11.99
N LYS A 283 -13.08 15.50 12.94
CA LYS A 283 -11.76 14.93 12.63
C LYS A 283 -11.84 13.50 12.10
N HIS A 284 -12.86 12.75 12.50
CA HIS A 284 -13.05 11.35 12.09
C HIS A 284 -14.04 11.21 10.92
N SER A 285 -14.72 12.28 10.50
CA SER A 285 -15.69 12.24 9.39
C SER A 285 -15.05 12.23 7.99
N HIS A 286 -13.73 12.35 7.86
CA HIS A 286 -13.05 12.29 6.55
C HIS A 286 -12.96 10.87 5.96
N GLU A 287 -13.36 9.83 6.68
CA GLU A 287 -13.32 8.45 6.16
C GLU A 287 -14.69 7.79 5.92
N ILE A 288 -15.81 8.39 6.36
CA ILE A 288 -17.11 7.68 6.34
C ILE A 288 -17.89 7.92 5.03
N LEU A 289 -17.78 9.09 4.38
CA LEU A 289 -18.45 9.35 3.10
C LEU A 289 -17.57 10.17 2.15
N ASN A 290 -17.07 9.54 1.09
CA ASN A 290 -16.38 10.24 0.01
C ASN A 290 -17.40 10.94 -0.89
N VAL A 291 -17.73 12.19 -0.53
CA VAL A 291 -18.74 13.03 -1.22
C VAL A 291 -18.41 13.21 -2.70
N GLY A 292 -17.13 13.28 -3.08
CA GLY A 292 -16.71 13.35 -4.48
C GLY A 292 -17.06 12.09 -5.28
N LYS A 293 -16.92 10.91 -4.67
CA LYS A 293 -17.33 9.63 -5.28
C LYS A 293 -18.86 9.53 -5.40
N ALA A 294 -19.60 10.03 -4.41
CA ALA A 294 -21.06 10.06 -4.44
C ALA A 294 -21.60 11.03 -5.52
N ILE A 295 -20.98 12.20 -5.69
CA ILE A 295 -21.34 13.19 -6.71
C ILE A 295 -21.02 12.64 -8.11
N ASN A 296 -19.85 12.02 -8.31
CA ASN A 296 -19.50 11.41 -9.59
C ASN A 296 -20.45 10.25 -9.95
N MET A 297 -20.80 9.38 -8.99
CA MET A 297 -21.79 8.31 -9.22
C MET A 297 -23.19 8.86 -9.53
N TYR A 298 -23.58 9.98 -8.94
CA TYR A 298 -24.86 10.63 -9.23
C TYR A 298 -24.87 11.25 -10.65
N ASN A 299 -23.77 11.90 -11.04
CA ASN A 299 -23.62 12.48 -12.37
C ASN A 299 -23.58 11.39 -13.45
N ASP A 300 -22.85 10.30 -13.25
CA ASP A 300 -22.84 9.13 -14.16
C ASP A 300 -24.23 8.49 -14.32
N LYS A 301 -25.01 8.40 -13.23
CA LYS A 301 -26.40 7.93 -13.29
C LYS A 301 -27.32 8.90 -14.03
N LYS A 302 -27.09 10.21 -13.90
CA LYS A 302 -27.87 11.26 -14.56
C LYS A 302 -27.57 11.31 -16.06
N GLU A 303 -26.32 11.08 -16.45
CA GLU A 303 -25.91 10.97 -17.87
C GLU A 303 -26.45 9.68 -18.51
N LYS A 304 -26.39 8.53 -17.82
CA LYS A 304 -27.02 7.28 -18.31
C LYS A 304 -28.53 7.37 -18.45
N LYS A 305 -29.22 8.13 -17.59
CA LYS A 305 -30.66 8.39 -17.73
C LYS A 305 -31.00 9.38 -18.86
N LYS A 306 -30.05 10.25 -19.27
CA LYS A 306 -30.21 11.15 -20.42
C LYS A 306 -29.93 10.44 -21.75
N SER A 307 -29.03 9.46 -21.80
CA SER A 307 -28.73 8.71 -23.03
C SER A 307 -29.77 7.62 -23.35
N GLY A 308 -30.49 7.09 -22.35
CA GLY A 308 -31.52 6.06 -22.55
C GLY A 308 -32.87 6.53 -23.13
N ARG A 309 -32.98 7.76 -23.65
CA ARG A 309 -34.27 8.35 -24.08
C ARG A 309 -34.39 8.62 -25.60
N LYS A 310 -33.48 8.08 -26.42
CA LYS A 310 -33.57 8.15 -27.90
C LYS A 310 -33.25 6.81 -28.56
N SER A 311 -34.23 5.90 -28.56
CA SER A 311 -34.45 4.93 -29.65
C SER A 311 -35.72 4.14 -29.36
N ASP A 312 -36.88 4.68 -29.72
CA ASP A 312 -38.11 3.91 -29.78
C ASP A 312 -38.78 4.19 -31.13
N LYS A 313 -38.55 3.28 -32.09
CA LYS A 313 -39.33 3.16 -33.32
C LYS A 313 -39.41 1.67 -33.72
N LEU A 314 -40.52 1.05 -33.29
CA LEU A 314 -41.46 0.24 -34.05
C LEU A 314 -40.93 -0.90 -34.96
N LYS A 315 -41.32 -2.15 -34.64
CA LYS A 315 -42.16 -3.10 -35.44
C LYS A 315 -42.02 -4.56 -34.90
N PRO A 316 -42.91 -5.52 -35.24
CA PRO A 316 -44.17 -5.79 -34.57
C PRO A 316 -44.22 -7.19 -33.89
N ARG A 317 -45.21 -7.37 -33.01
CA ARG A 317 -45.51 -8.63 -32.31
C ARG A 317 -46.01 -9.71 -33.29
N LYS A 318 -45.49 -10.94 -33.16
CA LYS A 318 -46.10 -12.16 -33.69
C LYS A 318 -46.63 -12.99 -32.51
N ASP A 319 -47.93 -13.16 -32.48
CA ASP A 319 -48.65 -14.08 -31.60
C ASP A 319 -48.30 -15.53 -31.95
N ILE A 320 -47.98 -16.35 -30.94
CA ILE A 320 -48.09 -17.81 -31.02
C ILE A 320 -48.72 -18.31 -29.71
N THR A 321 -49.98 -18.71 -29.83
CA THR A 321 -50.70 -19.56 -28.88
C THR A 321 -50.50 -21.03 -29.26
N LYS A 322 -50.69 -21.94 -28.27
CA LYS A 322 -50.71 -23.43 -28.32
C LYS A 322 -49.32 -24.10 -28.42
N LYS A 323 -49.02 -25.21 -27.73
CA LYS A 323 -49.83 -26.20 -26.98
C LYS A 323 -48.88 -27.01 -26.07
N LYS A 324 -49.38 -27.44 -24.89
CA LYS A 324 -48.81 -28.51 -24.07
C LYS A 324 -49.15 -29.89 -24.66
N SER A 325 -48.19 -30.82 -24.63
CA SER A 325 -48.34 -32.28 -24.48
C SER A 325 -46.94 -32.81 -24.15
N ALA A 326 -46.63 -33.25 -22.92
CA ALA A 326 -46.93 -34.58 -22.39
C ALA A 326 -46.61 -35.69 -23.41
N ASN A 327 -45.46 -36.32 -23.27
CA ASN A 327 -45.39 -37.78 -23.33
C ASN A 327 -44.13 -38.33 -22.67
N LYS A 328 -44.38 -39.51 -22.11
CA LYS A 328 -43.57 -40.40 -21.29
C LYS A 328 -42.99 -41.46 -22.23
N ALA A 329 -41.70 -41.73 -22.08
CA ALA A 329 -41.04 -42.99 -22.39
C ALA A 329 -39.76 -43.01 -21.55
#